data_AF-A0A936W2Q2-F1
#
_entry.id   AF-A0A936W2Q2-F1
#
_cell.length_a   1.000
_cell.length_b   1.000
_cell.length_c   1.000
_cell.angle_alpha   90.00
_cell.angle_beta   90.00
_cell.angle_gamma   90.00
#
_symmetry.space_group_name_H-M   'P 1'
#
loop_
_entity.id
_entity.type
_entity.pdbx_description
1 polymer ?
#
loop_
_entity_poly.entity_id
_entity_poly.type
_entity_poly.pdbx_seq_one_letter_code
_entity_poly.pdbx_strand_id
1 'polypeptide(L)'
;MSRYLYSLFDLIPIILTAVAIKFVQLRISALKQETMLVHEKVKSELQYLKAQTNPHFLFNTLNGIYALSRKQDVNTPTAIMNLSKILRYMLYETSHKTNPIRDELALITEYIALQNCDSRIT
;
A
#
# COMPACT_ATOMS: atom_id res chain seq x y z
N MET A 1 -4.27 -48.53 -47.33
CA MET A 1 -4.88 -47.19 -47.33
C MET A 1 -5.73 -46.93 -46.08
N SER A 2 -6.66 -47.81 -45.71
CA SER A 2 -7.53 -47.66 -44.52
C SER A 2 -6.79 -47.51 -43.19
N ARG A 3 -5.73 -48.28 -42.93
CA ARG A 3 -4.97 -48.23 -41.66
C ARG A 3 -4.32 -46.87 -41.36
N TYR A 4 -3.91 -46.14 -42.40
CA TYR A 4 -3.35 -44.79 -42.25
C TYR A 4 -4.42 -43.74 -41.95
N LEU A 5 -5.65 -43.93 -42.45
CA LEU A 5 -6.78 -43.03 -42.19
C LEU A 5 -7.23 -43.11 -40.72
N TYR A 6 -7.25 -44.31 -40.12
CA TYR A 6 -7.54 -44.47 -38.69
C TYR A 6 -6.47 -43.83 -37.80
N SER A 7 -5.20 -44.05 -38.12
CA SER A 7 -4.09 -43.43 -37.37
C SER A 7 -4.11 -41.90 -37.41
N LEU A 8 -4.62 -41.30 -38.49
CA LEU A 8 -4.77 -39.84 -38.61
C LEU A 8 -5.94 -39.32 -37.76
N PHE A 9 -7.03 -40.09 -37.68
CA PHE A 9 -8.20 -39.76 -36.88
C PHE A 9 -7.91 -39.79 -35.38
N ASP A 10 -7.05 -40.72 -34.93
CA ASP A 10 -6.65 -40.87 -33.52
C ASP A 10 -5.74 -39.73 -33.02
N LEU A 11 -5.05 -39.00 -33.90
CA LEU A 11 -4.17 -37.88 -33.53
C LEU A 11 -4.94 -36.59 -33.22
N ILE A 12 -6.10 -36.38 -33.85
CA ILE A 12 -6.94 -35.20 -33.67
C ILE A 12 -7.31 -34.97 -32.20
N PRO A 13 -7.84 -35.95 -31.44
CA PRO A 13 -8.19 -35.75 -30.03
C PRO A 13 -6.97 -35.46 -29.14
N ILE A 14 -5.80 -36.01 -29.47
CA ILE A 14 -4.55 -35.76 -28.72
C ILE A 14 -4.13 -34.29 -28.88
N ILE A 15 -4.19 -33.76 -30.10
CA ILE A 15 -3.88 -32.35 -30.36
C ILE A 15 -4.92 -31.44 -29.70
N LEU A 16 -6.21 -31.77 -29.81
CA LEU A 16 -7.29 -30.99 -29.20
C LEU A 16 -7.16 -30.93 -27.67
N THR A 17 -6.87 -32.05 -27.02
CA THR A 17 -6.65 -32.08 -25.56
C THR A 17 -5.42 -31.28 -25.15
N ALA A 18 -4.31 -31.37 -25.89
CA ALA A 18 -3.12 -30.56 -25.64
C ALA A 18 -3.39 -29.06 -25.79
N VAL A 19 -4.13 -28.65 -26.83
CA VAL A 19 -4.54 -27.26 -27.06
C VAL A 19 -5.46 -26.77 -25.94
N ALA A 20 -6.44 -27.58 -25.53
CA ALA A 20 -7.34 -27.25 -24.42
C ALA A 20 -6.58 -27.02 -23.11
N ILE A 21 -5.62 -27.91 -22.78
CA ILE A 21 -4.76 -27.77 -21.59
C ILE A 21 -3.96 -26.47 -21.68
N LYS A 22 -3.33 -26.19 -22.82
CA LYS A 22 -2.56 -24.93 -23.01
C LYS A 22 -3.44 -23.70 -22.85
N PHE A 23 -4.66 -23.73 -23.39
CA PHE A 23 -5.60 -22.63 -23.27
C PHE A 23 -5.99 -22.38 -21.81
N VAL A 24 -6.27 -23.44 -21.04
CA VAL A 24 -6.55 -23.34 -19.59
C VAL A 24 -5.35 -22.78 -18.82
N GLN A 25 -4.14 -23.26 -19.09
CA GLN A 25 -2.92 -22.76 -18.45
C GLN A 25 -2.68 -21.27 -18.74
N LEU A 26 -2.91 -20.84 -19.98
CA LEU A 26 -2.80 -19.43 -20.37
C LEU A 26 -3.83 -18.58 -19.64
N ARG A 27 -5.06 -19.05 -19.49
CA ARG A 27 -6.11 -18.34 -18.73
C ARG A 27 -5.78 -18.21 -17.25
N ILE A 28 -5.31 -19.29 -16.61
CA ILE A 28 -4.88 -19.25 -15.20
C ILE A 28 -3.70 -18.28 -15.03
N SER A 29 -2.73 -18.32 -15.95
CA SER A 29 -1.57 -17.42 -15.89
C SER A 29 -1.96 -15.96 -16.08
N ALA A 30 -2.87 -15.68 -17.00
CA ALA A 30 -3.42 -14.35 -17.22
C ALA A 30 -4.17 -13.82 -15.99
N LEU A 31 -5.04 -14.64 -15.36
CA LEU A 31 -5.73 -14.28 -14.11
C LEU A 31 -4.75 -13.99 -12.97
N LYS A 32 -3.68 -14.78 -12.86
CA LYS A 32 -2.64 -14.55 -11.85
C LYS A 32 -1.88 -13.23 -12.11
N GLN A 33 -1.59 -12.91 -13.35
CA GLN A 33 -0.98 -11.62 -13.70
C GLN A 33 -1.93 -10.45 -13.41
N GLU A 34 -3.21 -10.58 -13.74
CA GLU A 34 -4.21 -9.56 -13.45
C GLU A 34 -4.32 -9.27 -11.95
N THR A 35 -4.39 -10.31 -11.12
CA THR A 35 -4.41 -10.16 -9.66
C THR A 35 -3.13 -9.51 -9.12
N MET A 36 -1.96 -9.84 -9.67
CA MET A 36 -0.70 -9.18 -9.34
C MET A 36 -0.70 -7.69 -9.72
N LEU A 37 -1.18 -7.35 -10.92
CA LEU A 37 -1.29 -5.96 -11.38
C LEU A 37 -2.25 -5.14 -10.53
N VAL A 38 -3.39 -5.73 -10.14
CA VAL A 38 -4.34 -5.07 -9.23
C VAL A 38 -3.69 -4.83 -7.87
N HIS A 39 -2.99 -5.81 -7.32
CA HIS A 39 -2.29 -5.66 -6.05
C HIS A 39 -1.18 -4.58 -6.11
N GLU A 40 -0.39 -4.56 -7.19
CA GLU A 40 0.65 -3.55 -7.40
C GLU A 40 0.06 -2.15 -7.59
N LYS A 41 -1.06 -2.03 -8.31
CA LYS A 41 -1.80 -0.78 -8.46
C LYS A 41 -2.29 -0.26 -7.10
N VAL A 42 -2.97 -1.09 -6.32
CA VAL A 42 -3.47 -0.72 -4.98
C VAL A 42 -2.30 -0.31 -4.08
N LYS A 43 -1.18 -1.04 -4.11
CA LYS A 43 0.02 -0.69 -3.35
C LYS A 43 0.58 0.67 -3.77
N SER A 44 0.62 0.95 -5.07
CA SER A 44 1.12 2.22 -5.61
C SER A 44 0.19 3.38 -5.28
N GLU A 45 -1.12 3.20 -5.39
CA GLU A 45 -2.13 4.18 -4.97
C GLU A 45 -2.02 4.49 -3.47
N LEU A 46 -1.83 3.47 -2.64
CA LEU A 46 -1.60 3.64 -1.21
C LEU A 46 -0.31 4.42 -0.92
N GLN A 47 0.78 4.11 -1.60
CA GLN A 47 2.04 4.85 -1.46
C GLN A 47 1.89 6.32 -1.90
N TYR A 48 1.17 6.57 -2.99
CA TYR A 48 0.85 7.90 -3.46
C TYR A 48 -0.01 8.67 -2.44
N LEU A 49 -1.08 8.07 -1.92
CA LEU A 49 -1.94 8.67 -0.89
C LEU A 49 -1.16 8.99 0.38
N LYS A 50 -0.29 8.08 0.83
CA LYS A 50 0.63 8.33 1.95
C LYS A 50 1.57 9.50 1.65
N ALA A 51 2.16 9.53 0.46
CA ALA A 51 3.07 10.59 0.05
C ALA A 51 2.38 11.96 -0.10
N GLN A 52 1.08 12.02 -0.44
CA GLN A 52 0.31 13.26 -0.48
C GLN A 52 -0.14 13.72 0.91
N THR A 53 -0.58 12.77 1.75
CA THR A 53 -1.02 13.05 3.12
C THR A 53 0.14 13.59 3.97
N ASN A 54 1.36 13.05 3.81
CA ASN A 54 2.52 13.41 4.63
C ASN A 54 2.91 14.92 4.56
N PRO A 55 3.10 15.55 3.38
CA PRO A 55 3.38 16.98 3.26
C PRO A 55 2.24 17.85 3.77
N HIS A 56 0.99 17.52 3.42
CA HIS A 56 -0.17 18.28 3.86
C HIS A 56 -0.33 18.24 5.38
N PHE A 57 -0.25 17.04 5.98
CA PHE A 57 -0.23 16.85 7.43
C PHE A 57 0.90 17.62 8.10
N LEU A 58 2.10 17.61 7.50
CA LEU A 58 3.26 18.33 8.02
C LEU A 58 3.00 19.84 8.07
N PHE A 59 2.51 20.44 6.99
CA PHE A 59 2.19 21.88 6.96
C PHE A 59 1.11 22.24 7.99
N ASN A 60 0.04 21.46 8.05
CA ASN A 60 -1.04 21.65 9.02
C ASN A 60 -0.54 21.56 10.46
N THR A 61 0.22 20.51 10.78
CA THR A 61 0.76 20.31 12.13
C THR A 61 1.73 21.42 12.52
N LEU A 62 2.58 21.87 11.59
CA LEU A 62 3.46 23.03 11.82
C LEU A 62 2.67 24.32 12.08
N ASN A 63 1.59 24.55 11.33
CA ASN A 63 0.71 25.71 11.53
C ASN A 63 -0.02 25.66 12.89
N GLY A 64 -0.53 24.49 13.28
CA GLY A 64 -1.12 24.28 14.60
C GLY A 64 -0.12 24.52 15.73
N ILE A 65 1.11 23.99 15.60
CA ILE A 65 2.20 24.24 16.54
C ILE A 65 2.58 25.73 16.58
N TYR A 66 2.59 26.41 15.43
CA TYR A 66 2.83 27.85 15.37
C TYR A 66 1.74 28.63 16.13
N ALA A 67 0.47 28.25 15.98
CA ALA A 67 -0.63 28.85 16.74
C ALA A 67 -0.52 28.60 18.26
N LEU A 68 -0.11 27.39 18.68
CA LEU A 68 0.16 27.07 20.08
C LEU A 68 1.33 27.89 20.64
N SER A 69 2.41 28.02 19.85
CA SER A 69 3.59 28.83 20.20
C SER A 69 3.22 30.31 20.37
N ARG A 70 2.40 30.86 19.45
CA ARG A 70 1.86 32.22 19.54
C ARG A 70 1.03 32.45 20.79
N LYS A 71 0.31 31.43 21.26
CA LYS A 71 -0.50 31.46 22.49
C LYS A 71 0.30 31.16 23.76
N GLN A 72 1.61 30.90 23.65
CA GLN A 72 2.46 30.44 24.75
C GLN A 72 1.88 29.20 25.46
N ASP A 73 1.24 28.32 24.69
CA ASP A 73 0.61 27.12 25.23
C ASP A 73 1.69 26.16 25.77
N VAL A 74 1.49 25.69 27.01
CA VAL A 74 2.41 24.76 27.69
C VAL A 74 2.61 23.45 26.93
N ASN A 75 1.69 23.08 26.05
CA ASN A 75 1.74 21.86 25.25
C ASN A 75 2.59 22.00 23.97
N THR A 76 3.02 23.20 23.60
CA THR A 76 3.81 23.45 22.39
C THR A 76 5.06 22.56 22.29
N PRO A 77 5.91 22.42 23.34
CA PRO A 77 7.09 21.55 23.28
C PRO A 77 6.74 20.07 23.06
N THR A 78 5.65 19.60 23.67
CA THR A 78 5.15 18.23 23.53
C THR A 78 4.67 17.97 22.10
N ALA A 79 3.95 18.91 21.49
CA ALA A 79 3.50 18.79 20.10
C ALA A 79 4.67 18.73 19.11
N ILE A 80 5.72 19.53 19.32
CA ILE A 80 6.97 19.50 18.53
C ILE A 80 7.66 18.12 18.66
N MET A 81 7.76 17.59 19.88
CA MET A 81 8.37 16.28 20.12
C MET A 81 7.60 15.16 19.42
N ASN A 82 6.27 15.18 19.49
CA ASN A 82 5.42 14.17 18.84
C ASN A 82 5.54 14.25 17.30
N LEU A 83 5.58 15.45 16.72
CA LEU A 83 5.81 15.63 15.28
C LEU A 83 7.18 15.06 14.87
N SER A 84 8.23 15.29 15.67
CA SER A 84 9.57 14.76 15.41
C SER A 84 9.62 13.22 15.41
N LYS A 85 8.92 12.56 16.35
CA LYS A 85 8.80 11.09 16.38
C LYS A 85 8.13 10.54 15.13
N ILE A 86 7.02 11.17 14.71
CA ILE A 86 6.26 10.78 13.52
C ILE A 86 7.13 10.94 12.25
N LEU A 87 7.81 12.07 12.11
CA LEU A 87 8.71 12.32 10.98
C LEU A 87 9.86 11.32 10.94
N ARG A 88 10.46 11.01 12.09
CA ARG A 88 11.51 9.97 12.18
C ARG A 88 10.99 8.62 11.70
N TYR A 89 9.78 8.23 12.11
CA TYR A 89 9.17 6.98 11.67
C TYR A 89 8.92 6.94 10.17
N MET A 90 8.35 8.02 9.61
CA MET A 90 8.07 8.13 8.17
C MET A 90 9.34 8.06 7.31
N LEU A 91 10.47 8.58 7.80
CA LEU A 91 11.72 8.66 7.04
C LEU A 91 12.61 7.42 7.15
N TYR A 92 12.60 6.73 8.30
CA TYR A 92 13.56 5.67 8.59
C TYR A 92 12.93 4.28 8.75
N GLU A 93 11.71 4.18 9.28
CA GLU A 93 11.13 2.88 9.66
C GLU A 93 10.28 2.23 8.55
N THR A 94 9.99 2.95 7.46
CA THR A 94 9.23 2.39 6.33
C THR A 94 10.08 1.44 5.44
N SER A 95 11.38 1.29 5.72
CA SER A 95 12.30 0.41 4.99
C SER A 95 12.60 -0.93 5.69
N HIS A 96 12.17 -1.13 6.94
CA HIS A 96 12.45 -2.36 7.68
C HIS A 96 11.31 -3.39 7.53
N LYS A 97 11.67 -4.64 7.22
CA LYS A 97 10.74 -5.74 6.86
C LYS A 97 9.85 -6.24 8.00
N THR A 98 10.09 -5.84 9.25
CA THR A 98 9.38 -6.35 10.43
C THR A 98 9.40 -5.33 11.57
N ASN A 99 8.45 -4.39 11.57
CA ASN A 99 8.13 -3.63 12.78
C ASN A 99 7.00 -4.34 13.55
N PRO A 100 7.05 -4.40 14.89
CA PRO A 100 5.95 -4.89 15.69
C PRO A 100 4.69 -4.03 15.46
N ILE A 101 3.55 -4.67 15.16
CA ILE A 101 2.25 -3.99 14.96
C ILE A 101 1.90 -3.03 16.10
N ARG A 102 2.33 -3.35 17.33
CA ARG A 102 2.15 -2.51 18.51
C ARG A 102 2.76 -1.12 18.34
N ASP A 103 3.96 -1.05 17.76
CA ASP A 103 4.70 0.21 17.62
C ASP A 103 4.08 1.05 16.50
N GLU A 104 3.53 0.41 15.46
CA GLU A 104 2.71 1.08 14.44
C GLU A 104 1.40 1.64 15.03
N LEU A 105 0.71 0.88 15.88
CA LEU A 105 -0.52 1.31 16.57
C LEU A 105 -0.27 2.51 17.50
N ALA A 106 0.84 2.49 18.24
CA ALA A 106 1.25 3.61 19.08
C ALA A 106 1.48 4.88 18.23
N LEU A 107 2.16 4.74 17.09
CA LEU A 107 2.40 5.85 16.17
C LEU A 107 1.11 6.41 15.56
N ILE A 108 0.17 5.53 15.14
CA ILE A 108 -1.14 5.96 14.62
C ILE A 108 -1.92 6.72 15.70
N THR A 109 -1.81 6.31 16.97
CA THR A 109 -2.45 6.99 18.09
C THR A 109 -1.85 8.39 18.32
N GLU A 110 -0.52 8.51 18.30
CA GLU A 110 0.18 9.81 18.38
C GLU A 110 -0.18 10.70 17.18
N TYR A 111 -0.32 10.12 15.98
CA TYR A 111 -0.72 10.81 14.75
C TYR A 111 -2.14 11.38 14.84
N ILE A 112 -3.12 10.57 15.26
CA ILE A 112 -4.53 11.01 15.41
C ILE A 112 -4.64 12.12 16.46
N ALA A 113 -3.88 12.02 17.56
CA ALA A 113 -3.85 13.04 18.60
C ALA A 113 -3.36 14.40 18.06
N LEU A 114 -2.33 14.41 17.20
CA LEU A 114 -1.84 15.62 16.53
C LEU A 114 -2.84 16.16 15.49
N GLN A 115 -3.44 15.28 14.69
CA GLN A 115 -4.46 15.66 13.69
C GLN A 115 -5.68 16.33 14.34
N ASN A 116 -6.13 15.82 15.49
CA ASN A 116 -7.24 16.41 16.25
C ASN A 116 -6.90 17.75 16.90
N CYS A 117 -5.61 18.06 17.05
CA CYS A 117 -5.15 19.36 17.53
C CYS A 117 -5.27 20.42 16.44
N ASP A 118 -4.93 20.08 15.19
CA ASP A 118 -5.09 20.94 14.01
C ASP A 118 -6.56 21.27 13.71
N SER A 119 -7.44 20.27 13.71
CA SER A 119 -8.88 20.47 13.44
C SER A 119 -9.64 21.28 14.49
N ARG A 120 -9.02 21.57 15.65
CA ARG A 120 -9.56 22.46 16.68
C ARG A 120 -9.10 23.91 16.54
N ILE A 121 -8.16 24.18 15.62
CA ILE A 121 -7.53 25.49 15.43
C ILE A 121 -8.04 26.20 14.16
N THR A 122 -8.58 25.46 13.19
CA THR A 122 -9.48 25.95 12.12
C THR A 122 -10.92 26.06 12.60
#